data_AF-A3HZH0-F1
#
_entry.id   AF-A3HZH0-F1
#
_cell.length_a   1.000
_cell.length_b   1.000
_cell.length_c   1.000
_cell.angle_alpha   90.00
_cell.angle_beta   90.00
_cell.angle_gamma   90.00
#
_symmetry.space_group_name_H-M   'P 1'
#
loop_
_entity.id
_entity.type
_entity.pdbx_description
1 polymer ?
#
loop_
_entity_poly.entity_id
_entity_poly.type
_entity_poly.pdbx_seq_one_letter_code
_entity_poly.pdbx_strand_id
1 'polypeptide(L)' 'MELAASLFLILSIYFFGSLALTQEIIKPYKTVVAQGGHGRNLVTNYSKILLVSFSISVVSTTLAYFLFF' A
#
# COMPACT_ATOMS: atom_id res chain seq x y z
N MET A 1 17.84 -9.69 16.71
CA MET A 1 18.03 -9.22 15.32
C MET A 1 17.25 -10.08 14.33
N GLU A 2 17.26 -11.41 14.47
CA GLU A 2 16.52 -12.34 13.59
C GLU A 2 15.00 -12.14 13.58
N LEU A 3 14.40 -11.85 14.74
CA LEU A 3 12.95 -11.62 14.85
C LEU A 3 12.49 -10.36 14.07
N ALA A 4 13.26 -9.29 14.13
CA ALA A 4 12.95 -8.07 13.37
C ALA A 4 13.09 -8.29 11.86
N ALA A 5 14.10 -9.06 11.43
CA ALA A 5 14.32 -9.39 10.03
C ALA A 5 13.20 -10.29 9.47
N SER A 6 12.78 -11.31 10.22
CA SER A 6 11.66 -12.18 9.83
C SER A 6 10.33 -11.43 9.78
N LEU A 7 10.07 -10.54 10.75
CA LEU A 7 8.89 -9.67 10.73
C LEU A 7 8.88 -8.76 9.50
N PHE A 8 10.02 -8.13 9.18
CA PHE A 8 10.16 -7.27 8.02
C PHE A 8 9.98 -8.03 6.70
N LEU A 9 10.50 -9.27 6.63
CA LEU A 9 10.33 -10.15 5.48
C LEU A 9 8.84 -10.48 5.25
N ILE A 10 8.14 -10.91 6.29
CA ILE A 10 6.71 -11.27 6.22
C ILE A 10 5.87 -10.03 5.84
N LEU A 11 6.12 -8.90 6.49
CA LEU A 11 5.43 -7.64 6.19
C LEU A 11 5.63 -7.24 4.72
N SER A 12 6.85 -7.39 4.19
CA SER A 12 7.16 -7.08 2.79
C SER A 12 6.42 -8.00 1.82
N ILE A 13 6.37 -9.31 2.10
CA ILE A 13 5.63 -10.28 1.28
C ILE A 13 4.14 -9.93 1.25
N TYR A 14 3.53 -9.70 2.41
CA TYR A 14 2.12 -9.30 2.48
C TYR A 14 1.87 -7.93 1.85
N PHE A 15 2.81 -7.00 1.94
CA PHE A 15 2.71 -5.69 1.30
C PHE A 15 2.69 -5.82 -0.23
N PHE A 16 3.63 -6.54 -0.83
CA PHE A 16 3.67 -6.72 -2.28
C PHE A 16 2.46 -7.51 -2.79
N GLY A 17 2.02 -8.55 -2.07
CA GLY A 17 0.79 -9.28 -2.40
C GLY A 17 -0.45 -8.39 -2.33
N SER A 18 -0.59 -7.60 -1.25
CA SER A 18 -1.70 -6.66 -1.08
C SER A 18 -1.68 -5.55 -2.13
N LEU A 19 -0.49 -5.10 -2.54
CA LEU A 19 -0.32 -4.08 -3.57
C LEU A 19 -0.81 -4.59 -4.93
N ALA A 20 -0.48 -5.83 -5.30
CA ALA A 20 -0.99 -6.45 -6.52
C ALA A 20 -2.52 -6.55 -6.51
N LEU A 21 -3.11 -7.08 -5.43
CA LEU A 21 -4.56 -7.21 -5.29
C LEU A 21 -5.28 -5.84 -5.28
N THR A 22 -4.70 -4.86 -4.58
CA THR A 22 -5.27 -3.51 -4.51
C THR A 22 -5.27 -2.83 -5.88
N GLN A 23 -4.23 -3.04 -6.69
CA GLN A 23 -4.16 -2.48 -8.05
C GLN A 23 -5.15 -3.13 -9.03
N GLU A 24 -5.55 -4.38 -8.79
CA GLU A 24 -6.61 -5.05 -9.55
C GLU A 24 -7.97 -4.38 -9.33
N ILE A 25 -8.27 -4.02 -8.08
CA ILE A 25 -9.53 -3.38 -7.68
C ILE A 25 -9.50 -1.86 -7.92
N ILE A 26 -8.42 -1.20 -7.51
CA ILE A 26 -8.19 0.25 -7.58
C ILE A 26 -7.09 0.50 -8.59
N LYS A 27 -7.48 0.75 -9.84
CA LYS A 27 -6.52 1.02 -10.91
C LYS A 27 -5.77 2.33 -10.67
N PRO A 28 -4.45 2.37 -10.91
CA PRO A 28 -3.68 3.60 -10.84
C PRO A 28 -4.15 4.58 -11.92
N TYR A 29 -4.32 5.85 -11.56
CA TYR A 29 -4.60 6.91 -12.53
C TYR A 29 -3.79 8.17 -12.21
N LYS A 30 -3.55 8.93 -13.28
CA LYS A 30 -2.87 10.22 -13.24
C LYS A 30 -3.68 11.19 -14.10
N THR A 31 -4.29 12.18 -13.46
CA THR A 31 -5.07 13.21 -14.16
C THR A 31 -4.48 14.59 -13.90
N VAL A 32 -4.50 15.43 -14.93
CA VAL A 32 -4.06 16.83 -14.83
C VAL A 32 -5.30 17.67 -14.64
N VAL A 33 -5.45 18.26 -13.44
CA VAL A 33 -6.56 19.16 -13.16
C VAL A 33 -6.08 20.59 -13.46
N ALA A 34 -6.72 21.25 -14.42
CA ALA A 34 -6.51 22.66 -14.68
C ALA A 34 -7.26 23.46 -13.63
N GLN A 35 -6.56 24.02 -12.64
CA GLN A 35 -7.14 25.06 -11.79
C GLN A 35 -7.02 26.40 -12.53
N GLY A 36 -8.16 27.09 -12.69
CA GLY A 36 -8.24 28.38 -13.34
C GLY A 36 -7.33 29.39 -12.65
N GLY A 37 -6.24 29.75 -13.32
CA GLY A 37 -5.22 30.66 -12.78
C GLY A 37 -4.04 29.92 -12.14
N HIS A 38 -2.98 29.71 -12.91
CA HIS A 38 -1.60 29.55 -12.42
C HIS A 38 -1.15 28.22 -11.79
N GLY A 39 -1.71 27.06 -12.16
CA GLY A 39 -1.06 25.78 -11.85
C GLY A 39 -1.73 24.55 -12.46
N ARG A 40 -0.95 23.74 -13.19
CA ARG A 40 -1.34 22.36 -13.52
C ARG A 40 -1.10 21.50 -12.28
N ASN A 41 -2.17 21.10 -11.60
CA ASN A 41 -2.04 20.22 -10.44
C ASN A 41 -2.17 18.76 -10.89
N LEU A 42 -1.17 17.94 -10.57
CA LEU A 42 -1.16 16.53 -10.93
C LEU A 42 -1.85 15.72 -9.83
N VAL A 43 -3.03 15.21 -10.11
CA VAL A 43 -3.77 14.38 -9.16
C VAL A 43 -3.52 12.91 -9.47
N THR A 44 -3.04 12.17 -8.49
CA THR A 44 -2.82 10.71 -8.57
C THR A 44 -3.44 10.03 -7.36
N ASN A 45 -3.82 8.76 -7.51
CA ASN A 45 -4.30 7.92 -6.41
C ASN A 45 -3.22 6.98 -5.84
N TYR A 46 -1.95 7.14 -6.24
CA TYR A 46 -0.87 6.26 -5.78
C TYR A 46 -0.74 6.22 -4.27
N SER A 47 -0.82 7.38 -3.60
CA SER A 47 -0.77 7.43 -2.14
C SER A 47 -1.92 6.64 -1.50
N LYS A 48 -3.11 6.68 -2.10
CA LYS A 48 -4.26 5.89 -1.61
C LYS A 48 -4.02 4.40 -1.78
N ILE A 49 -3.52 3.97 -2.95
CA ILE A 49 -3.18 2.57 -3.21
C ILE A 49 -2.13 2.06 -2.22
N LEU A 50 -1.05 2.83 -2.01
CA LEU A 50 0.02 2.49 -1.08
C LEU A 50 -0.50 2.38 0.35
N LEU A 51 -1.30 3.34 0.80
CA LEU A 51 -1.81 3.38 2.17
C LEU A 51 -2.76 2.21 2.43
N VAL A 52 -3.69 1.92 1.51
CA VAL A 52 -4.59 0.76 1.61
C VAL A 52 -3.80 -0.55 1.65
N SER A 53 -2.85 -0.73 0.72
CA SER A 53 -2.02 -1.93 0.66
C SER A 53 -1.18 -2.13 1.92
N PHE A 54 -0.62 -1.04 2.46
CA PHE A 54 0.13 -1.06 3.70
C PHE A 54 -0.75 -1.42 4.90
N SER A 55 -1.92 -0.80 5.03
CA SER A 55 -2.87 -1.12 6.10
C SER A 55 -3.29 -2.59 6.08
N ILE A 56 -3.61 -3.15 4.90
CA ILE A 56 -3.93 -4.59 4.76
C ILE A 56 -2.74 -5.43 5.22
N SER A 57 -1.53 -5.12 4.75
CA SER A 57 -0.33 -5.89 5.10
C SER A 57 -0.01 -5.87 6.60
N VAL A 58 -0.19 -4.74 7.28
CA VAL A 58 0.01 -4.62 8.73
C VAL A 58 -1.03 -5.44 9.49
N VAL A 59 -2.29 -5.39 9.08
CA VAL A 59 -3.36 -6.19 9.70
C VAL A 59 -3.09 -7.68 9.51
N SER A 60 -2.76 -8.12 8.29
CA SER A 60 -2.43 -9.52 8.01
C SER A 60 -1.19 -10.00 8.76
N THR A 61 -0.15 -9.18 8.85
CA THR A 61 1.07 -9.50 9.62
C THR A 61 0.75 -9.64 11.11
N THR A 62 -0.03 -8.70 11.65
CA THR A 62 -0.47 -8.73 13.06
C THR A 62 -1.30 -9.99 13.34
N LEU A 63 -2.26 -10.32 12.47
CA LEU A 63 -3.07 -11.54 12.60
C LEU A 63 -2.20 -12.81 12.53
N ALA A 64 -1.27 -12.88 11.58
CA ALA A 64 -0.36 -14.01 11.46
C ALA A 64 0.51 -14.16 12.72
N TYR A 65 0.99 -13.04 13.27
CA TYR A 65 1.73 -13.05 14.53
C TYR A 65 0.88 -13.64 15.66
N PHE A 66 -0.34 -13.16 15.87
CA PHE A 66 -1.23 -13.68 16.92
C PHE A 66 -1.67 -15.14 16.76
N LEU A 67 -1.72 -15.66 15.52
CA LEU A 67 -2.19 -17.03 15.25
C LEU A 67 -1.09 -18.08 15.30
N PHE A 68 0.16 -17.71 14.99
CA PHE A 68 1.26 -18.65 14.82
C PHE A 68 2.42 -18.46 15.80
N PHE A 69 2.42 -17.38 16.59
CA PHE A 69 3.41 -17.09 17.63
C PHE A 69 2.71 -16.82 18.97
#